data_AF-A0A0E3UIE0-F1
#
_entry.id   AF-A0A0E3UIE0-F1
#
_cell.length_a   1.000
_cell.length_b   1.000
_cell.length_c   1.000
_cell.angle_alpha   90.00
_cell.angle_beta   90.00
_cell.angle_gamma   90.00
#
_symmetry.space_group_name_H-M   'P 1'
#
loop_
_entity.id
_entity.type
_entity.pdbx_description
1 polymer ?
#
loop_
_entity_poly.entity_id
_entity_poly.type
_entity_poly.pdbx_seq_one_letter_code
_entity_poly.pdbx_strand_id
1 'polypeptide(L)'
;MSTTPNLRTLAEFYIRGLTEGAINASDVIKWADEVIIAAPKTEDWMIEISTCGEDDRMAVLHHLHAVQGTLDEAALATLLESRK
;
A
#
# COMPACT_ATOMS: atom_id res chain seq x y z
N MET A 1 12.26 -0.78 -19.01
CA MET A 1 10.85 -1.19 -18.95
C MET A 1 10.38 -0.88 -17.55
N SER A 2 9.51 0.12 -17.39
CA SER A 2 8.98 0.48 -16.07
C SER A 2 7.94 -0.57 -15.70
N THR A 3 8.37 -1.63 -15.04
CA THR A 3 7.48 -2.66 -14.52
C THR A 3 6.64 -1.99 -13.44
N THR A 4 5.32 -1.86 -13.66
CA THR A 4 4.40 -1.42 -12.61
C THR A 4 4.65 -2.29 -11.38
N PRO A 5 4.99 -1.70 -10.22
CA PRO A 5 5.28 -2.47 -9.02
C PRO A 5 4.08 -3.34 -8.64
N ASN A 6 4.33 -4.56 -8.19
CA ASN A 6 3.25 -5.42 -7.73
C ASN A 6 2.64 -4.89 -6.41
N LEU A 7 1.43 -5.36 -6.07
CA LEU A 7 0.70 -4.89 -4.90
C LEU A 7 1.48 -5.08 -3.59
N ARG A 8 2.21 -6.19 -3.42
CA ARG A 8 3.05 -6.41 -2.24
C ARG A 8 4.18 -5.37 -2.12
N THR A 9 4.75 -4.97 -3.25
CA THR A 9 5.82 -3.96 -3.33
C THR A 9 5.27 -2.57 -3.01
N LEU A 10 4.09 -2.23 -3.53
CA LEU A 10 3.39 -0.99 -3.15
C LEU A 10 3.02 -1.00 -1.67
N ALA A 11 2.51 -2.11 -1.14
CA ALA A 11 2.21 -2.23 0.27
C ALA A 11 3.45 -2.00 1.15
N GLU A 12 4.61 -2.54 0.77
CA GLU A 12 5.88 -2.28 1.48
C GLU A 12 6.28 -0.80 1.43
N PHE A 13 6.10 -0.15 0.28
CA PHE A 13 6.33 1.28 0.13
C PHE A 13 5.44 2.10 1.09
N TYR A 14 4.14 1.76 1.17
CA TYR A 14 3.21 2.38 2.10
C TYR A 14 3.54 2.11 3.57
N ILE A 15 3.94 0.88 3.93
CA ILE A 15 4.37 0.52 5.29
C ILE A 15 5.54 1.41 5.72
N ARG A 16 6.57 1.55 4.87
CA ARG A 16 7.73 2.40 5.16
C ARG A 16 7.33 3.87 5.26
N GLY A 17 6.52 4.36 4.34
CA GLY A 17 6.01 5.74 4.36
C GLY A 17 5.20 6.08 5.61
N LEU A 18 4.28 5.20 6.03
CA LEU A 18 3.50 5.36 7.26
C LEU A 18 4.39 5.33 8.51
N THR A 19 5.38 4.44 8.54
CA THR A 19 6.32 4.31 9.67
C THR A 19 7.16 5.56 9.84
N GLU A 20 7.67 6.12 8.72
CA GLU A 20 8.48 7.33 8.68
C GLU A 20 7.65 8.62 8.82
N GLY A 21 6.32 8.54 8.74
CA GLY A 21 5.43 9.71 8.75
C GLY A 21 5.45 10.52 7.45
N ALA A 22 5.94 9.93 6.36
CA ALA A 22 5.98 10.53 5.03
C ALA A 22 4.69 10.31 4.22
N ILE A 23 3.86 9.36 4.63
CA ILE A 23 2.56 9.02 4.02
C ILE A 23 1.49 8.99 5.11
N ASN A 24 0.28 9.46 4.80
CA ASN A 24 -0.85 9.42 5.71
C ASN A 24 -1.74 8.20 5.45
N ALA A 25 -2.54 7.80 6.43
CA ALA A 25 -3.48 6.69 6.27
C ALA A 25 -4.50 6.95 5.15
N SER A 26 -4.94 8.21 4.96
CA SER A 26 -5.82 8.60 3.85
C SER A 26 -5.25 8.31 2.45
N ASP A 27 -3.93 8.46 2.25
CA ASP A 27 -3.27 8.14 0.97
C ASP A 27 -3.34 6.63 0.68
N VAL A 28 -3.23 5.81 1.71
CA VAL A 28 -3.29 4.35 1.61
C VAL A 28 -4.73 3.87 1.41
N ILE A 29 -5.70 4.50 2.09
CA ILE A 29 -7.14 4.25 1.88
C ILE A 29 -7.48 4.50 0.41
N LYS A 30 -7.08 5.65 -0.14
CA LYS A 30 -7.30 5.97 -1.54
C LYS A 30 -6.66 4.96 -2.48
N TRP A 31 -5.44 4.51 -2.18
CA TRP A 31 -4.79 3.44 -2.95
C TRP A 31 -5.60 2.14 -2.91
N ALA A 32 -6.09 1.73 -1.74
CA ALA A 32 -6.92 0.55 -1.62
C ALA A 32 -8.22 0.68 -2.45
N ASP A 33 -8.87 1.84 -2.44
CA ASP A 33 -10.06 2.12 -3.27
C ASP A 33 -9.75 1.96 -4.77
N GLU A 34 -8.62 2.49 -5.24
CA GLU A 34 -8.17 2.34 -6.62
C GLU A 34 -7.90 0.86 -6.97
N VAL A 35 -7.29 0.11 -6.04
CA VAL A 35 -7.07 -1.33 -6.21
C VAL A 35 -8.40 -2.09 -6.27
N ILE A 36 -9.39 -1.76 -5.42
CA ILE A 36 -10.73 -2.38 -5.44
C ILE A 36 -11.40 -2.18 -6.80
N ILE A 37 -11.32 -0.96 -7.34
CA ILE A 37 -11.93 -0.62 -8.65
C ILE A 37 -11.25 -1.38 -9.79
N ALA A 38 -9.92 -1.53 -9.73
CA ALA A 38 -9.13 -2.15 -10.79
C ALA A 38 -9.07 -3.69 -10.71
N ALA A 39 -9.23 -4.27 -9.52
CA ALA A 39 -9.06 -5.69 -9.29
C ALA A 39 -10.26 -6.49 -9.82
N PRO A 40 -10.03 -7.62 -10.50
CA PRO A 40 -11.12 -8.51 -10.94
C PRO A 40 -11.83 -9.20 -9.77
N LYS A 41 -11.16 -9.29 -8.62
CA LYS A 41 -11.69 -9.85 -7.38
C LYS A 41 -11.16 -9.02 -6.21
N THR A 42 -12.07 -8.55 -5.38
CA THR A 42 -11.75 -7.88 -4.14
C THR A 42 -11.33 -8.88 -3.06
N GLU A 43 -10.27 -8.57 -2.34
CA GLU A 43 -9.77 -9.33 -1.19
C GLU A 43 -10.07 -8.58 0.11
N ASP A 44 -10.10 -9.31 1.24
CA ASP A 44 -10.51 -8.76 2.54
C ASP A 44 -9.63 -7.57 2.95
N TRP A 45 -8.31 -7.68 2.77
CA TRP A 45 -7.36 -6.60 3.10
C TRP A 45 -7.68 -5.28 2.38
N MET A 46 -8.25 -5.35 1.17
CA MET A 46 -8.59 -4.15 0.39
C MET A 46 -9.74 -3.40 1.06
N ILE A 47 -10.79 -4.14 1.46
CA ILE A 47 -11.95 -3.58 2.16
C ILE A 47 -11.55 -3.10 3.56
N GLU A 48 -10.75 -3.88 4.28
CA GLU A 48 -10.29 -3.52 5.61
C GLU A 48 -9.48 -2.21 5.59
N ILE A 49 -8.58 -2.02 4.62
CA ILE A 49 -7.88 -0.74 4.44
C ILE A 49 -8.86 0.37 4.04
N SER A 50 -9.71 0.16 3.02
CA SER A 50 -10.65 1.16 2.51
C SER A 50 -11.62 1.69 3.58
N THR A 51 -11.95 0.86 4.57
CA THR A 51 -12.88 1.20 5.66
C THR A 51 -12.20 1.70 6.94
N CYS A 52 -10.87 1.82 6.95
CA CYS A 52 -10.14 2.42 8.07
C CYS A 52 -10.47 3.91 8.23
N GLY A 53 -10.32 4.42 9.45
CA GLY A 53 -10.35 5.87 9.69
C GLY A 53 -9.11 6.55 9.09
N GLU A 54 -9.27 7.75 8.55
CA GLU A 54 -8.17 8.52 7.93
C GLU A 54 -7.00 8.83 8.88
N ASP A 55 -7.25 8.82 10.18
CA ASP A 55 -6.25 9.01 11.24
C ASP A 55 -5.75 7.69 11.86
N ASP A 56 -6.32 6.53 11.47
CA ASP A 56 -5.99 5.23 12.07
C ASP A 56 -4.79 4.57 11.38
N ARG A 57 -3.63 5.19 11.58
CA ARG A 57 -2.34 4.71 11.05
C ARG A 57 -2.04 3.26 11.46
N MET A 58 -2.41 2.86 12.68
CA MET A 58 -2.08 1.54 13.20
C MET A 58 -2.93 0.44 12.55
N ALA A 59 -4.24 0.67 12.37
CA ALA A 59 -5.09 -0.28 11.65
C ALA A 59 -4.64 -0.43 10.20
N VAL A 60 -4.41 0.68 9.48
CA VAL A 60 -3.93 0.64 8.10
C VAL A 60 -2.62 -0.13 7.97
N LEU A 61 -1.66 0.10 8.88
CA LEU A 61 -0.38 -0.61 8.87
C LEU A 61 -0.56 -2.12 9.10
N HIS A 62 -1.46 -2.51 10.02
CA HIS A 62 -1.78 -3.91 10.26
C HIS A 62 -2.32 -4.60 9.00
N HIS A 63 -3.28 -3.99 8.31
CA HIS A 63 -3.89 -4.58 7.12
C HIS A 63 -2.96 -4.58 5.90
N LEU A 64 -2.05 -3.61 5.77
CA LEU A 64 -1.01 -3.62 4.73
C LEU A 64 -0.10 -4.86 4.80
N HIS A 65 0.14 -5.39 6.00
CA HIS A 65 0.92 -6.63 6.15
C HIS A 65 0.17 -7.88 5.67
N ALA A 66 -1.16 -7.82 5.52
CA ALA A 66 -1.96 -8.91 4.97
C ALA A 66 -1.89 -9.02 3.44
N VAL A 67 -1.37 -7.98 2.75
CA VAL A 67 -1.18 -7.99 1.30
C VAL A 67 -0.20 -9.08 0.92
N GLN A 68 -0.66 -10.07 0.16
CA GLN A 68 0.15 -11.20 -0.28
C GLN A 68 0.93 -10.90 -1.56
N GLY A 69 2.01 -11.66 -1.80
CA GLY A 69 2.81 -11.60 -3.02
C GLY A 69 4.30 -11.60 -2.75
N THR A 70 5.09 -11.49 -3.82
CA THR A 70 6.56 -11.41 -3.75
C THR A 70 7.01 -9.96 -3.74
N LEU A 71 7.81 -9.59 -2.74
CA LEU A 71 8.43 -8.27 -2.70
C LEU A 71 9.50 -8.16 -3.78
N ASP A 72 9.38 -7.16 -4.65
CA ASP A 72 10.44 -6.76 -5.58
C ASP A 72 11.26 -5.63 -4.94
N GLU A 73 12.44 -5.99 -4.41
CA GLU A 73 13.31 -5.04 -3.72
C GLU A 73 13.86 -3.96 -4.66
N ALA A 74 14.08 -4.27 -5.93
CA ALA A 74 14.61 -3.31 -6.91
C ALA A 74 13.55 -2.26 -7.29
N ALA A 75 12.31 -2.71 -7.49
CA ALA A 75 11.19 -1.81 -7.71
C ALA A 75 10.89 -0.97 -6.46
N LEU A 76 10.96 -1.56 -5.26
CA LEU A 76 10.80 -0.82 -4.00
C LEU A 76 11.87 0.28 -3.85
N ALA A 77 13.14 -0.03 -4.12
CA ALA A 77 14.22 0.94 -4.05
C ALA A 77 13.96 2.13 -4.99
N THR A 78 13.54 1.85 -6.22
CA THR A 78 13.21 2.87 -7.22
C THR A 78 12.05 3.78 -6.74
N LEU A 79 11.01 3.20 -6.12
CA LEU A 79 9.89 3.96 -5.55
C LEU A 79 10.35 4.85 -4.39
N LEU A 80 11.17 4.32 -3.49
CA LEU A 80 11.68 5.07 -2.34
C LEU A 80 12.63 6.20 -2.75
N GLU A 81 13.44 6.00 -3.79
CA GLU A 81 14.28 7.05 -4.38
C GLU A 81 13.44 8.14 -5.04
N SER A 82 12.36 7.78 -5.74
CA SER A 82 11.48 8.74 -6.42
C SER A 82 10.63 9.60 -5.46
N ARG A 83 10.55 9.21 -4.18
CA ARG A 83 9.84 9.94 -3.12
C ARG A 83 10.71 11.02 -2.45
N LYS A 84 12.04 10.94 -2.58
CA LYS A 84 12.99 11.93 -2.03
C LYS A 84 12.97 13.23 -2.83
#